data_AF-A0A834F478-F1
#
_entry.id   AF-A0A834F478-F1
#
_cell.length_a   1.000
_cell.length_b   1.000
_cell.length_c   1.000
_cell.angle_alpha   90.00
_cell.angle_beta   90.00
_cell.angle_gamma   90.00
#
_symmetry.space_group_name_H-M   'P 1'
#
loop_
_entity.id
_entity.type
_entity.pdbx_description
1 polymer ?
#
loop_
_entity_poly.entity_id
_entity_poly.type
_entity_poly.pdbx_seq_one_letter_code
_entity_poly.pdbx_strand_id
1 'polypeptide(L)'
;MWKWSQPEVQFNESQKNGWNENEPNDSGTENCGTIWTNRKWADLSCNEKRPFVCYDERNSSHAIYAKEERNWTDAQNFCRSYHTDLLSGAEQIKNLNGVKKEQLFPNGSKYDLVFFGLFRDAWQWSDGNNSSFRFWNLNYDDEKNVSSCVMLNEKGRWNSEKCTETHHFVCHDDHVILINESRTWEEALYYCRHHYNDLITITNLEEQRWVQEKTKNATTPYVWTGLRYTCTLGFWFWVSDEVVRYKNWASPEQVNECDMSGAMETGGEHKQKKSSHVIYAKDERNWTDAQSFCRNNHTDLISGPEQMKKLNMMETQQSLSNLFSNGFVYIGLFRDAWQWSDGSRSSFRFWNLNYDDEKNVSSCVMLNEERKVEF
;
A
#
# COMPACT_ATOMS: atom_id res chain seq x y z
N MET A 1 23.33 -8.40 -0.46
CA MET A 1 22.30 -8.57 -1.52
C MET A 1 22.35 -7.35 -2.42
N TRP A 2 22.14 -7.53 -3.74
CA TRP A 2 22.10 -6.42 -4.70
C TRP A 2 20.89 -5.50 -4.48
N LYS A 3 21.11 -4.20 -4.63
CA LYS A 3 20.15 -3.11 -4.44
C LYS A 3 20.32 -2.07 -5.55
N TRP A 4 19.26 -1.31 -5.80
CA TRP A 4 19.32 -0.14 -6.68
C TRP A 4 19.58 1.14 -5.90
N SER A 5 20.32 2.05 -6.50
CA SER A 5 20.68 3.37 -5.96
C SER A 5 19.43 4.19 -5.67
N GLN A 6 18.47 4.16 -6.60
CA GLN A 6 17.19 4.85 -6.42
C GLN A 6 16.33 4.10 -5.39
N PRO A 7 15.99 4.69 -4.23
CA PRO A 7 15.40 3.98 -3.08
C PRO A 7 14.04 3.32 -3.35
N GLU A 8 13.25 3.91 -4.24
CA GLU A 8 11.90 3.43 -4.59
C GLU A 8 11.92 2.17 -5.48
N VAL A 9 13.09 1.84 -6.03
CA VAL A 9 13.24 0.77 -7.02
C VAL A 9 13.80 -0.49 -6.36
N GLN A 10 13.04 -1.58 -6.43
CA GLN A 10 13.45 -2.85 -5.83
C GLN A 10 14.22 -3.75 -6.78
N PHE A 11 15.26 -4.39 -6.24
CA PHE A 11 15.98 -5.44 -6.93
C PHE A 11 15.25 -6.76 -6.72
N ASN A 12 14.89 -7.43 -7.82
CA ASN A 12 14.24 -8.74 -7.79
C ASN A 12 15.23 -9.80 -8.29
N GLU A 13 15.38 -10.92 -7.57
CA GLU A 13 16.30 -11.99 -7.96
C GLU A 13 16.02 -12.59 -9.36
N SER A 14 14.80 -12.48 -9.88
CA SER A 14 14.49 -12.86 -11.28
C SER A 14 15.26 -12.02 -12.33
N GLN A 15 15.83 -10.89 -11.93
CA GLN A 15 16.69 -10.03 -12.76
C GLN A 15 18.11 -10.61 -12.95
N LYS A 16 18.44 -11.78 -12.39
CA LYS A 16 19.72 -12.51 -12.63
C LYS A 16 20.02 -12.72 -14.13
N ASN A 17 19.02 -12.72 -15.00
CA ASN A 17 19.21 -12.83 -16.45
C ASN A 17 19.91 -11.59 -17.07
N GLY A 18 20.06 -10.50 -16.32
CA GLY A 18 20.79 -9.30 -16.73
C GLY A 18 22.30 -9.48 -16.76
N TRP A 19 22.86 -10.42 -15.99
CA TRP A 19 24.30 -10.66 -15.92
C TRP A 19 24.88 -11.25 -17.22
N ASN A 20 26.16 -10.99 -17.42
CA ASN A 20 26.97 -11.62 -18.47
C ASN A 20 27.34 -13.06 -18.07
N GLU A 21 27.83 -13.85 -19.02
CA GLU A 21 28.34 -15.19 -18.69
C GLU A 21 29.48 -15.10 -17.67
N ASN A 22 29.38 -15.91 -16.62
CA ASN A 22 30.29 -15.93 -15.45
C ASN A 22 30.18 -14.73 -14.50
N GLU A 23 29.22 -13.82 -14.67
CA GLU A 23 28.98 -12.70 -13.75
C GLU A 23 27.73 -12.92 -12.86
N PRO A 24 27.68 -12.34 -11.64
CA PRO A 24 28.78 -11.69 -10.95
C PRO A 24 29.82 -12.72 -10.49
N ASN A 25 31.10 -12.40 -10.66
CA ASN A 25 32.19 -13.35 -10.40
C ASN A 25 32.84 -13.15 -9.01
N ASP A 26 32.49 -12.06 -8.31
CA ASP A 26 33.00 -11.72 -6.98
C ASP A 26 34.55 -11.77 -6.89
N SER A 27 35.27 -11.36 -7.94
CA SER A 27 36.74 -11.41 -8.00
C SER A 27 37.36 -10.33 -7.12
N GLY A 28 37.48 -10.65 -5.83
CA GLY A 28 37.90 -9.71 -4.79
C GLY A 28 36.69 -8.98 -4.21
N THR A 29 36.73 -7.65 -4.23
CA THR A 29 35.65 -6.81 -3.67
C THR A 29 34.94 -6.09 -4.81
N GLU A 30 33.97 -6.77 -5.44
CA GLU A 30 33.23 -6.25 -6.60
C GLU A 30 31.78 -5.97 -6.23
N ASN A 31 31.55 -4.84 -5.59
CA ASN A 31 30.26 -4.52 -4.98
C ASN A 31 29.40 -3.58 -5.81
N CYS A 32 29.88 -3.16 -6.99
CA CYS A 32 29.21 -2.19 -7.83
C CYS A 32 28.97 -2.76 -9.22
N GLY A 33 27.74 -2.61 -9.71
CA GLY A 33 27.36 -3.11 -11.01
C GLY A 33 27.80 -2.17 -12.13
N THR A 34 28.15 -2.78 -13.25
CA THR A 34 28.48 -2.10 -14.51
C THR A 34 27.67 -2.70 -15.65
N ILE A 35 27.49 -1.91 -16.72
CA ILE A 35 26.92 -2.36 -17.99
C ILE A 35 28.05 -2.49 -19.00
N TRP A 36 28.16 -3.66 -19.61
CA TRP A 36 29.12 -3.95 -20.66
C TRP A 36 28.62 -3.48 -22.03
N THR A 37 29.52 -3.36 -23.00
CA THR A 37 29.24 -3.08 -24.42
C THR A 37 28.22 -4.03 -25.08
N ASN A 38 27.98 -5.22 -24.53
CA ASN A 38 26.94 -6.16 -24.98
C ASN A 38 25.60 -5.98 -24.23
N ARG A 39 25.48 -4.94 -23.39
CA ARG A 39 24.34 -4.61 -22.50
C ARG A 39 24.05 -5.61 -21.38
N LYS A 40 24.97 -6.55 -21.14
CA LYS A 40 24.92 -7.40 -19.95
C LYS A 40 25.62 -6.73 -18.78
N TRP A 41 25.28 -7.19 -17.58
CA TRP A 41 25.82 -6.65 -16.34
C TRP A 41 27.08 -7.42 -15.94
N ALA A 42 28.00 -6.72 -15.29
CA ALA A 42 29.16 -7.29 -14.61
C ALA A 42 29.34 -6.55 -13.28
N ASP A 43 29.94 -7.20 -12.30
CA ASP A 43 30.37 -6.53 -11.08
C ASP A 43 31.81 -6.02 -11.21
N LEU A 44 32.10 -4.95 -10.47
CA LEU A 44 33.40 -4.31 -10.45
C LEU A 44 33.59 -3.67 -9.06
N SER A 45 34.85 -3.48 -8.65
CA SER A 45 35.16 -2.68 -7.47
C SER A 45 34.51 -1.30 -7.56
N CYS A 46 33.91 -0.87 -6.46
CA CYS A 46 33.24 0.44 -6.37
C CYS A 46 34.23 1.60 -6.45
N ASN A 47 35.51 1.33 -6.20
CA ASN A 47 36.59 2.31 -6.22
C ASN A 47 37.22 2.52 -7.61
N GLU A 48 36.96 1.62 -8.55
CA GLU A 48 37.38 1.80 -9.94
C GLU A 48 36.78 3.08 -10.51
N LYS A 49 37.55 3.82 -11.31
CA LYS A 49 37.03 5.01 -11.99
C LYS A 49 36.45 4.59 -13.34
N ARG A 50 35.15 4.81 -13.53
CA ARG A 50 34.46 4.52 -14.80
C ARG A 50 33.56 5.68 -15.20
N PRO A 51 33.29 5.84 -16.50
CA PRO A 51 32.11 6.57 -16.97
C PRO A 51 30.84 5.92 -16.41
N PHE A 52 29.75 6.67 -16.37
CA PHE A 52 28.53 6.24 -15.67
C PHE A 52 27.26 6.74 -16.35
N VAL A 53 26.13 6.12 -16.03
CA VAL A 53 24.82 6.46 -16.60
C VAL A 53 23.88 6.96 -15.51
N CYS A 54 23.44 8.21 -15.66
CA CYS A 54 22.40 8.80 -14.82
C CYS A 54 21.01 8.53 -15.40
N TYR A 55 20.02 8.48 -14.52
CA TYR A 55 18.61 8.58 -14.85
C TYR A 55 18.12 10.01 -14.58
N ASP A 56 17.31 10.52 -15.50
CA ASP A 56 16.66 11.82 -15.39
C ASP A 56 15.20 11.69 -15.83
N GLU A 57 14.29 11.71 -14.86
CA GLU A 57 12.83 11.58 -15.09
C GLU A 57 12.28 12.69 -16.01
N ARG A 58 12.95 13.84 -16.06
CA ARG A 58 12.49 15.01 -16.85
C ARG A 58 12.90 14.89 -18.32
N ASN A 59 13.81 13.98 -18.64
CA ASN A 59 14.38 13.88 -19.98
C ASN A 59 13.66 12.82 -20.82
N SER A 60 13.35 13.15 -22.07
CA SER A 60 12.77 12.24 -23.06
C SER A 60 13.53 10.91 -23.23
N SER A 61 14.87 10.91 -23.18
CA SER A 61 15.67 9.68 -23.28
C SER A 61 15.79 8.94 -21.95
N HIS A 62 15.47 9.61 -20.84
CA HIS A 62 15.59 9.17 -19.44
C HIS A 62 16.98 8.73 -18.98
N ALA A 63 17.88 8.29 -19.86
CA ALA A 63 19.25 7.90 -19.57
C ALA A 63 20.24 8.93 -20.12
N ILE A 64 21.21 9.31 -19.30
CA ILE A 64 22.26 10.30 -19.60
C ILE A 64 23.62 9.65 -19.37
N TYR A 65 24.42 9.54 -20.44
CA TYR A 65 25.79 9.06 -20.34
C TYR A 65 26.71 10.20 -19.89
N ALA A 66 27.42 9.99 -18.78
CA ALA A 66 28.47 10.87 -18.30
C ALA A 66 29.83 10.28 -18.66
N LYS A 67 30.58 10.99 -19.51
CA LYS A 67 31.92 10.60 -19.96
C LYS A 67 32.99 10.73 -18.86
N GLU A 68 32.75 11.54 -17.85
CA GLU A 68 33.68 11.74 -16.74
C GLU A 68 33.91 10.43 -15.97
N GLU A 69 35.15 10.21 -15.54
CA GLU A 69 35.52 9.00 -14.80
C GLU A 69 35.43 9.26 -13.29
N ARG A 70 34.53 8.56 -12.61
CA ARG A 70 34.34 8.65 -11.16
C ARG A 70 34.25 7.26 -10.54
N ASN A 71 34.57 7.13 -9.25
CA ASN A 71 34.19 5.94 -8.49
C ASN A 71 32.65 5.90 -8.37
N TRP A 72 32.11 4.77 -7.94
CA TRP A 72 30.66 4.58 -7.94
C TRP A 72 29.93 5.58 -7.03
N THR A 73 30.45 5.84 -5.83
CA THR A 73 29.85 6.79 -4.87
C THR A 73 29.86 8.22 -5.40
N ASP A 74 30.95 8.65 -6.02
CA ASP A 74 31.07 9.98 -6.61
C ASP A 74 30.22 10.12 -7.88
N ALA A 75 30.04 9.05 -8.65
CA ALA A 75 29.12 8.98 -9.78
C ALA A 75 27.65 9.12 -9.31
N GLN A 76 27.26 8.42 -8.25
CA GLN A 76 25.95 8.57 -7.60
C GLN A 76 25.72 10.02 -7.16
N ASN A 77 26.70 10.60 -6.48
CA ASN A 77 26.64 11.97 -6.01
C ASN A 77 26.49 12.96 -7.17
N PHE A 78 27.20 12.75 -8.27
CA PHE A 78 27.05 13.55 -9.49
C PHE A 78 25.62 13.45 -10.03
N CYS A 79 25.10 12.23 -10.24
CA CYS A 79 23.78 12.04 -10.81
C CYS A 79 22.68 12.65 -9.93
N ARG A 80 22.76 12.54 -8.60
CA ARG A 80 21.79 13.16 -7.70
C ARG A 80 21.90 14.68 -7.59
N SER A 81 23.04 15.25 -7.99
CA SER A 81 23.23 16.71 -7.97
C SER A 81 22.69 17.39 -9.23
N TYR A 82 22.72 16.69 -10.37
CA TYR A 82 22.38 17.25 -11.68
C TYR A 82 21.19 16.59 -12.38
N HIS A 83 20.78 15.40 -11.94
CA HIS A 83 19.71 14.57 -12.50
C HIS A 83 18.86 13.97 -11.36
N THR A 84 18.27 12.78 -11.55
CA THR A 84 17.50 12.08 -10.51
C THR A 84 18.41 11.20 -9.66
N ASP A 85 19.07 10.20 -10.26
CA ASP A 85 20.00 9.26 -9.60
C ASP A 85 20.82 8.51 -10.67
N LEU A 86 21.67 7.55 -10.30
CA LEU A 86 22.19 6.55 -11.22
C LEU A 86 21.05 5.69 -11.77
N LEU A 87 21.19 5.28 -13.05
CA LEU A 87 20.22 4.46 -13.75
C LEU A 87 19.89 3.17 -12.98
N SER A 88 18.65 3.02 -12.56
CA SER A 88 18.22 2.04 -11.56
C SER A 88 16.97 1.27 -12.00
N GLY A 89 16.98 -0.05 -11.88
CA GLY A 89 15.78 -0.88 -12.08
C GLY A 89 15.56 -1.36 -13.51
N ALA A 90 14.86 -2.50 -13.60
CA ALA A 90 14.63 -3.18 -14.87
C ALA A 90 13.90 -2.34 -15.91
N GLU A 91 12.91 -1.52 -15.53
CA GLU A 91 12.19 -0.68 -16.49
C GLU A 91 13.08 0.42 -17.07
N GLN A 92 13.89 1.08 -16.24
CA GLN A 92 14.85 2.08 -16.72
C GLN A 92 15.91 1.43 -17.63
N ILE A 93 16.35 0.22 -17.31
CA ILE A 93 17.31 -0.55 -18.11
C ILE A 93 16.70 -1.04 -19.43
N LYS A 94 15.42 -1.41 -19.45
CA LYS A 94 14.72 -1.73 -20.71
C LYS A 94 14.72 -0.54 -21.66
N ASN A 95 14.46 0.66 -21.14
CA ASN A 95 14.51 1.89 -21.94
C ASN A 95 15.91 2.19 -22.47
N LEU A 96 16.97 1.77 -21.74
CA LEU A 96 18.34 1.83 -22.22
C LEU A 96 18.54 1.07 -23.54
N ASN A 97 17.81 -0.03 -23.79
CA ASN A 97 17.94 -0.81 -25.04
C ASN A 97 17.59 0.01 -26.29
N GLY A 98 16.76 1.05 -26.16
CA GLY A 98 16.46 1.98 -27.25
C GLY A 98 17.53 3.05 -27.50
N VAL A 99 18.42 3.30 -26.54
CA VAL A 99 19.57 4.22 -26.67
C VAL A 99 20.60 3.58 -27.59
N LYS A 100 21.20 4.30 -28.54
CA LYS A 100 22.19 3.70 -29.45
C LYS A 100 23.47 3.30 -28.71
N LYS A 101 24.12 2.21 -29.12
CA LYS A 101 25.35 1.73 -28.46
C LYS A 101 26.44 2.81 -28.46
N GLU A 102 26.54 3.58 -29.54
CA GLU A 102 27.52 4.65 -29.74
C GLU A 102 27.29 5.84 -28.79
N GLN A 103 26.09 5.98 -28.20
CA GLN A 103 25.81 7.00 -27.20
C GLN A 103 26.32 6.61 -25.81
N LEU A 104 26.32 5.31 -25.48
CA LEU A 104 26.84 4.78 -24.22
C LEU A 104 28.34 4.47 -24.31
N PHE A 105 28.80 4.07 -25.49
CA PHE A 105 30.18 3.70 -25.79
C PHE A 105 30.62 4.43 -27.07
N PRO A 106 30.98 5.73 -26.97
CA PRO A 106 31.45 6.50 -28.12
C PRO A 106 32.70 5.87 -28.76
N ASN A 107 32.89 6.08 -30.07
CA ASN A 107 34.09 5.60 -30.77
C ASN A 107 35.36 6.12 -30.09
N GLY A 108 36.26 5.19 -29.73
CA GLY A 108 37.45 5.50 -28.94
C GLY A 108 37.23 5.52 -27.43
N SER A 109 36.12 4.97 -26.92
CA SER A 109 35.94 4.74 -25.48
C SER A 109 37.11 3.92 -24.94
N LYS A 110 37.69 4.40 -23.85
CA LYS A 110 38.78 3.73 -23.12
C LYS A 110 38.29 2.50 -22.37
N TYR A 111 37.00 2.43 -22.07
CA TYR A 111 36.40 1.39 -21.24
C TYR A 111 35.23 0.72 -21.94
N ASP A 112 35.10 -0.58 -21.69
CA ASP A 112 33.98 -1.41 -22.15
C ASP A 112 32.87 -1.56 -21.09
N LEU A 113 33.07 -0.98 -19.91
CA LEU A 113 32.19 -1.05 -18.75
C LEU A 113 31.85 0.37 -18.29
N VAL A 114 30.57 0.60 -17.97
CA VAL A 114 30.08 1.87 -17.40
C VAL A 114 29.28 1.60 -16.14
N PHE A 115 29.42 2.44 -15.10
CA PHE A 115 28.63 2.28 -13.89
C PHE A 115 27.16 2.63 -14.12
N PHE A 116 26.31 1.94 -13.36
CA PHE A 116 24.89 2.23 -13.21
C PHE A 116 24.47 1.99 -11.76
N GLY A 117 23.20 2.19 -11.43
CA GLY A 117 22.71 2.28 -10.05
C GLY A 117 22.68 0.96 -9.28
N LEU A 118 23.26 -0.12 -9.79
CA LEU A 118 23.30 -1.40 -9.07
C LEU A 118 24.49 -1.43 -8.10
N PHE A 119 24.24 -1.76 -6.83
CA PHE A 119 25.29 -1.91 -5.82
C PHE A 119 24.90 -2.92 -4.74
N ARG A 120 25.86 -3.36 -3.93
CA ARG A 120 25.61 -4.12 -2.70
C ARG A 120 26.57 -3.65 -1.62
N ASP A 121 26.11 -3.63 -0.37
CA ASP A 121 26.94 -3.28 0.79
C ASP A 121 26.53 -4.08 2.03
N ALA A 122 27.31 -3.92 3.10
CA ALA A 122 27.05 -4.51 4.41
C ALA A 122 26.25 -3.58 5.34
N TRP A 123 25.89 -2.37 4.88
CA TRP A 123 25.21 -1.36 5.69
C TRP A 123 23.71 -1.67 5.88
N GLN A 124 23.28 -1.63 7.14
CA GLN A 124 21.91 -1.88 7.57
C GLN A 124 21.44 -0.74 8.48
N TRP A 125 20.16 -0.40 8.40
CA TRP A 125 19.54 0.54 9.33
C TRP A 125 19.28 -0.15 10.67
N SER A 126 19.48 0.56 11.78
CA SER A 126 19.37 0.00 13.13
C SER A 126 17.96 -0.44 13.52
N ASP A 127 16.94 0.14 12.88
CA ASP A 127 15.52 -0.22 13.01
C ASP A 127 15.12 -1.40 12.11
N GLY A 128 16.05 -1.94 11.32
CA GLY A 128 15.78 -3.00 10.35
C GLY A 128 15.19 -2.52 9.02
N ASN A 129 15.09 -1.20 8.80
CA ASN A 129 14.66 -0.66 7.52
C ASN A 129 15.60 -1.16 6.40
N ASN A 130 15.01 -1.50 5.25
CA ASN A 130 15.74 -2.02 4.10
C ASN A 130 15.79 -1.01 2.94
N SER A 131 15.76 0.28 3.27
CA SER A 131 16.04 1.36 2.32
C SER A 131 17.47 1.27 1.77
N SER A 132 17.60 1.42 0.44
CA SER A 132 18.87 1.50 -0.26
C SER A 132 19.41 2.93 -0.37
N PHE A 133 18.74 3.91 0.24
CA PHE A 133 19.24 5.28 0.25
C PHE A 133 20.60 5.35 0.94
N ARG A 134 21.56 5.99 0.26
CA ARG A 134 22.93 6.21 0.73
C ARG A 134 23.33 7.64 0.44
N PHE A 135 23.68 8.45 1.43
CA PHE A 135 24.09 9.85 1.20
C PHE A 135 25.51 10.13 1.67
N TRP A 136 26.41 9.23 1.28
CA TRP A 136 27.84 9.30 1.57
C TRP A 136 28.46 10.61 1.09
N ASN A 137 29.47 11.04 1.84
CA ASN A 137 30.32 12.16 1.48
C ASN A 137 31.16 11.82 0.23
N LEU A 138 31.69 12.85 -0.43
CA LEU A 138 32.57 12.68 -1.60
C LEU A 138 33.85 11.94 -1.19
N ASN A 139 34.33 11.07 -2.07
CA ASN A 139 35.49 10.19 -1.85
C ASN A 139 35.31 9.16 -0.71
N TYR A 140 34.08 8.83 -0.33
CA TYR A 140 33.83 7.69 0.56
C TYR A 140 34.24 6.37 -0.11
N ASP A 141 35.08 5.61 0.58
CA ASP A 141 35.65 4.33 0.14
C ASP A 141 35.16 3.20 1.05
N ASP A 142 34.14 2.47 0.59
CA ASP A 142 33.51 1.39 1.38
C ASP A 142 34.45 0.18 1.59
N GLU A 143 35.49 0.05 0.77
CA GLU A 143 36.39 -1.11 0.79
C GLU A 143 37.59 -0.92 1.74
N LYS A 144 37.95 0.34 2.07
CA LYS A 144 39.04 0.66 3.01
C LYS A 144 38.58 0.99 4.42
N ASN A 145 37.30 1.31 4.61
CA ASN A 145 36.81 1.79 5.90
C ASN A 145 36.58 0.64 6.89
N VAL A 146 37.24 0.74 8.05
CA VAL A 146 37.16 -0.25 9.15
C VAL A 146 36.09 0.15 10.19
N SER A 147 35.41 1.27 9.96
CA SER A 147 34.44 1.87 10.88
C SER A 147 33.01 1.42 10.54
N SER A 148 32.27 0.94 11.53
CA SER A 148 30.95 0.30 11.36
C SER A 148 29.75 1.16 11.76
N CYS A 149 29.94 2.44 12.12
CA CYS A 149 28.87 3.37 12.43
C CYS A 149 28.87 4.57 11.48
N VAL A 150 27.72 5.23 11.34
CA VAL A 150 27.52 6.35 10.42
C VAL A 150 27.24 7.62 11.20
N MET A 151 27.87 8.72 10.82
CA MET A 151 27.59 10.06 11.34
C MET A 151 27.28 11.05 10.22
N LEU A 152 26.47 12.06 10.55
CA LEU A 152 26.21 13.21 9.69
C LEU A 152 27.29 14.28 9.90
N ASN A 153 27.80 14.81 8.79
CA ASN A 153 28.68 15.99 8.84
C ASN A 153 27.87 17.30 8.75
N GLU A 154 28.56 18.43 8.82
CA GLU A 154 27.96 19.78 8.79
C GLU A 154 27.16 20.09 7.52
N LYS A 155 27.37 19.33 6.44
CA LYS A 155 26.65 19.45 5.16
C LYS A 155 25.53 18.41 5.01
N GLY A 156 25.22 17.66 6.07
CA GLY A 156 24.24 16.58 6.05
C GLY A 156 24.68 15.33 5.28
N ARG A 157 25.98 15.20 4.94
CA ARG A 157 26.54 14.02 4.26
C ARG A 157 27.04 12.99 5.28
N TRP A 158 27.07 11.73 4.87
CA TRP A 158 27.45 10.63 5.75
C TRP A 158 28.95 10.34 5.70
N ASN A 159 29.53 10.11 6.87
CA ASN A 159 30.88 9.56 7.03
C ASN A 159 30.81 8.29 7.89
N SER A 160 31.71 7.34 7.68
CA SER A 160 31.90 6.22 8.60
C SER A 160 32.73 6.65 9.80
N GLU A 161 32.32 6.25 11.00
CA GLU A 161 33.00 6.53 12.26
C GLU A 161 33.02 5.29 13.16
N LYS A 162 34.01 5.22 14.05
CA LYS A 162 34.09 4.17 15.06
C LYS A 162 32.91 4.32 16.02
N CYS A 163 32.19 3.21 16.22
CA CYS A 163 31.04 3.17 17.11
C CYS A 163 31.36 3.50 18.59
N THR A 164 32.64 3.51 18.97
CA THR A 164 33.10 3.82 20.33
C THR A 164 33.27 5.32 20.57
N GLU A 165 33.29 6.15 19.52
CA GLU A 165 33.42 7.60 19.65
C GLU A 165 32.10 8.22 20.12
N THR A 166 32.20 9.27 20.92
CA THR A 166 31.04 9.94 21.52
C THR A 166 30.62 11.14 20.68
N HIS A 167 29.35 11.14 20.24
CA HIS A 167 28.77 12.21 19.43
C HIS A 167 27.34 12.56 19.88
N HIS A 168 26.86 13.74 19.49
CA HIS A 168 25.43 14.05 19.56
C HIS A 168 24.65 13.15 18.59
N PHE A 169 23.43 12.80 18.95
CA PHE A 169 22.58 11.89 18.17
C PHE A 169 21.18 12.46 17.97
N VAL A 170 20.48 11.91 16.98
CA VAL A 170 19.09 12.25 16.63
C VAL A 170 18.30 10.95 16.61
N CYS A 171 17.13 10.96 17.24
CA CYS A 171 16.16 9.85 17.21
C CYS A 171 14.97 10.23 16.33
N HIS A 172 14.27 9.23 15.81
CA HIS A 172 12.97 9.40 15.17
C HIS A 172 11.92 8.65 15.98
N ASP A 173 10.70 9.19 16.04
CA ASP A 173 9.55 8.48 16.56
C ASP A 173 8.89 7.68 15.42
N ASP A 174 8.23 6.58 15.76
CA ASP A 174 7.51 5.78 14.78
C ASP A 174 6.31 6.55 14.22
N HIS A 175 6.21 6.62 12.89
CA HIS A 175 5.11 7.30 12.18
C HIS A 175 3.74 6.62 12.36
N VAL A 176 3.69 5.45 13.01
CA VAL A 176 2.48 4.63 13.15
C VAL A 176 2.35 4.12 14.57
N ILE A 177 1.18 4.34 15.16
CA ILE A 177 0.77 3.78 16.45
C ILE A 177 -0.22 2.63 16.24
N LEU A 178 -0.10 1.57 17.04
CA LEU A 178 -1.08 0.48 17.07
C LEU A 178 -2.10 0.77 18.18
N ILE A 179 -3.38 0.78 17.84
CA ILE A 179 -4.48 0.95 18.78
C ILE A 179 -5.08 -0.42 19.08
N ASN A 180 -4.89 -0.93 20.29
CA ASN A 180 -5.39 -2.23 20.74
C ASN A 180 -6.83 -2.15 21.29
N GLU A 181 -7.74 -1.57 20.50
CA GLU A 181 -9.17 -1.48 20.83
C GLU A 181 -10.01 -2.11 19.72
N SER A 182 -10.96 -2.97 20.11
CA SER A 182 -11.88 -3.58 19.15
C SER A 182 -12.96 -2.57 18.74
N ARG A 183 -12.93 -2.13 17.48
CA ARG A 183 -13.85 -1.16 16.89
C ARG A 183 -14.24 -1.57 15.47
N THR A 184 -15.41 -1.15 15.02
CA THR A 184 -15.75 -1.20 13.59
C THR A 184 -14.82 -0.27 12.80
N TRP A 185 -14.73 -0.43 11.47
CA TRP A 185 -13.83 0.42 10.67
C TRP A 185 -14.21 1.92 10.75
N GLU A 186 -15.50 2.25 10.71
CA GLU A 186 -15.97 3.65 10.84
C GLU A 186 -15.65 4.23 12.22
N GLU A 187 -15.86 3.46 13.29
CA GLU A 187 -15.49 3.89 14.64
C GLU A 187 -13.98 4.07 14.80
N ALA A 188 -13.18 3.18 14.20
CA ALA A 188 -11.72 3.30 14.20
C ALA A 188 -11.26 4.54 13.43
N LEU A 189 -11.86 4.83 12.28
CA LEU A 189 -11.60 6.04 11.50
C LEU A 189 -11.89 7.30 12.33
N TYR A 190 -13.07 7.38 12.92
CA TYR A 190 -13.46 8.53 13.74
C TYR A 190 -12.56 8.69 14.97
N TYR A 191 -12.26 7.59 15.65
CA TYR A 191 -11.37 7.58 16.81
C TYR A 191 -9.96 8.09 16.46
N CYS A 192 -9.37 7.58 15.38
CA CYS A 192 -8.05 8.02 14.92
C CYS A 192 -8.03 9.50 14.55
N ARG A 193 -9.07 10.01 13.87
CA ARG A 193 -9.17 11.44 13.52
C ARG A 193 -9.41 12.35 14.72
N HIS A 194 -10.05 11.85 15.76
CA HIS A 194 -10.36 12.65 16.95
C HIS A 194 -9.21 12.68 17.95
N HIS A 195 -8.48 11.58 18.11
CA HIS A 195 -7.43 11.43 19.12
C HIS A 195 -6.01 11.53 18.54
N TYR A 196 -5.86 11.31 17.24
CA TYR A 196 -4.59 11.25 16.54
C TYR A 196 -4.69 12.01 15.20
N ASN A 197 -4.14 11.46 14.11
CA ASN A 197 -4.19 12.08 12.79
C ASN A 197 -5.27 11.43 11.90
N ASP A 198 -5.02 10.20 11.43
CA ASP A 198 -5.99 9.42 10.66
C ASP A 198 -5.62 7.93 10.69
N LEU A 199 -6.43 7.06 10.07
CA LEU A 199 -6.02 5.69 9.77
C LEU A 199 -4.87 5.68 8.75
N ILE A 200 -3.94 4.75 8.93
CA ILE A 200 -2.70 4.69 8.14
C ILE A 200 -2.97 4.46 6.65
N THR A 201 -2.27 5.23 5.83
CA THR A 201 -2.18 5.05 4.38
C THR A 201 -0.85 4.40 4.05
N ILE A 202 -0.86 3.46 3.10
CA ILE A 202 0.33 2.71 2.69
C ILE A 202 0.55 2.92 1.19
N THR A 203 1.50 3.79 0.88
CA THR A 203 1.84 4.25 -0.48
C THR A 203 3.08 3.57 -1.05
N ASN A 204 3.88 2.91 -0.21
CA ASN A 204 5.15 2.30 -0.60
C ASN A 204 5.49 1.09 0.29
N LEU A 205 6.54 0.35 -0.08
CA LEU A 205 6.96 -0.84 0.68
C LEU A 205 7.55 -0.49 2.06
N GLU A 206 8.12 0.69 2.24
CA GLU A 206 8.70 1.12 3.51
C GLU A 206 7.61 1.30 4.57
N GLU A 207 6.55 2.05 4.24
CA GLU A 207 5.35 2.17 5.07
C GLU A 207 4.70 0.81 5.32
N GLN A 208 4.63 -0.05 4.29
CA GLN A 208 4.13 -1.42 4.45
C GLN A 208 4.92 -2.18 5.52
N ARG A 209 6.26 -2.09 5.53
CA ARG A 209 7.11 -2.76 6.52
C ARG A 209 6.90 -2.20 7.92
N TRP A 210 6.78 -0.88 8.08
CA TRP A 210 6.51 -0.29 9.40
C TRP A 210 5.16 -0.76 9.96
N VAL A 211 4.11 -0.77 9.13
CA VAL A 211 2.80 -1.28 9.53
C VAL A 211 2.89 -2.77 9.87
N GLN A 212 3.65 -3.56 9.11
CA GLN A 212 3.89 -4.98 9.40
C GLN A 212 4.54 -5.19 10.77
N GLU A 213 5.63 -4.50 11.07
CA GLU A 213 6.31 -4.64 12.36
C GLU A 213 5.43 -4.20 13.53
N LYS A 214 4.65 -3.12 13.37
CA LYS A 214 3.71 -2.68 14.41
C LYS A 214 2.57 -3.66 14.62
N THR A 215 2.00 -4.20 13.55
CA THR A 215 0.83 -5.10 13.62
C THR A 215 1.14 -6.47 14.23
N LYS A 216 2.41 -6.91 14.29
CA LYS A 216 2.82 -8.11 15.04
C LYS A 216 2.47 -8.05 16.54
N ASN A 217 2.39 -6.84 17.10
CA ASN A 217 2.05 -6.63 18.51
C ASN A 217 0.53 -6.56 18.76
N ALA A 218 -0.29 -6.76 17.73
CA ALA A 218 -1.74 -6.76 17.85
C ALA A 218 -2.25 -8.07 18.44
N THR A 219 -3.32 -7.97 19.23
CA THR A 219 -3.99 -9.12 19.85
C THR A 219 -5.04 -9.75 18.93
N THR A 220 -5.42 -9.09 17.85
CA THR A 220 -6.39 -9.53 16.85
C THR A 220 -5.68 -10.08 15.61
N PRO A 221 -6.34 -10.92 14.79
CA PRO A 221 -5.77 -11.42 13.53
C PRO A 221 -5.66 -10.34 12.42
N TYR A 222 -6.38 -9.23 12.58
CA TYR A 222 -6.44 -8.13 11.62
C TYR A 222 -6.46 -6.78 12.32
N VAL A 223 -5.84 -5.77 11.69
CA VAL A 223 -5.81 -4.36 12.14
C VAL A 223 -6.30 -3.46 11.02
N TRP A 224 -7.23 -2.56 11.31
CA TRP A 224 -7.81 -1.66 10.30
C TRP A 224 -6.77 -0.69 9.72
N THR A 225 -6.84 -0.45 8.41
CA THR A 225 -6.07 0.59 7.71
C THR A 225 -7.01 1.60 7.07
N GLY A 226 -6.48 2.71 6.54
CA GLY A 226 -7.26 3.78 5.91
C GLY A 226 -7.86 3.41 4.55
N LEU A 227 -7.81 2.14 4.15
CA LEU A 227 -8.21 1.70 2.83
C LEU A 227 -9.72 1.40 2.77
N ARG A 228 -10.44 2.02 1.84
CA ARG A 228 -11.89 1.84 1.67
C ARG A 228 -12.25 1.64 0.20
N TYR A 229 -13.28 0.84 -0.04
CA TYR A 229 -13.89 0.69 -1.35
C TYR A 229 -15.15 1.56 -1.48
N THR A 230 -15.23 2.35 -2.54
CA THR A 230 -16.45 3.11 -2.88
C THR A 230 -17.21 2.42 -4.01
N CYS A 231 -18.48 2.09 -3.76
CA CYS A 231 -19.36 1.51 -4.77
C CYS A 231 -19.82 2.51 -5.83
N THR A 232 -19.95 3.79 -5.48
CA THR A 232 -20.39 4.81 -6.43
C THR A 232 -19.35 5.08 -7.51
N LEU A 233 -18.06 4.95 -7.17
CA LEU A 233 -16.96 5.20 -8.10
C LEU A 233 -16.25 3.92 -8.57
N GLY A 234 -16.54 2.77 -7.97
CA GLY A 234 -16.02 1.46 -8.38
C GLY A 234 -14.52 1.28 -8.16
N PHE A 235 -13.93 1.99 -7.19
CA PHE A 235 -12.49 1.90 -6.89
C PHE A 235 -12.16 1.93 -5.40
N TRP A 236 -10.95 1.47 -5.09
CA TRP A 236 -10.33 1.59 -3.77
C TRP A 236 -9.60 2.91 -3.62
N PHE A 237 -9.73 3.53 -2.45
CA PHE A 237 -9.05 4.77 -2.10
C PHE A 237 -8.57 4.75 -0.66
N TRP A 238 -7.58 5.58 -0.39
CA TRP A 238 -7.15 5.87 0.97
C TRP A 238 -7.94 7.05 1.51
N VAL A 239 -8.38 6.98 2.77
CA VAL A 239 -9.11 8.07 3.44
C VAL A 239 -8.31 9.37 3.60
N SER A 240 -7.02 9.34 3.28
CA SER A 240 -6.10 10.49 3.18
C SER A 240 -6.19 11.25 1.84
N ASP A 241 -7.13 10.87 0.95
CA ASP A 241 -7.28 11.36 -0.43
C ASP A 241 -6.13 10.97 -1.38
N GLU A 242 -5.28 10.02 -1.00
CA GLU A 242 -4.23 9.48 -1.86
C GLU A 242 -4.72 8.34 -2.77
N VAL A 243 -4.21 8.34 -4.02
CA VAL A 243 -4.53 7.30 -5.00
C VAL A 243 -3.78 6.01 -4.68
N VAL A 244 -4.47 4.86 -4.76
CA VAL A 244 -3.88 3.53 -4.51
C VAL A 244 -2.88 3.15 -5.62
N ARG A 245 -1.62 3.56 -5.45
CA ARG A 245 -0.49 3.22 -6.35
C ARG A 245 0.19 1.92 -5.93
N TYR A 246 0.38 1.73 -4.63
CA TYR A 246 0.97 0.53 -4.05
C TYR A 246 -0.10 -0.49 -3.66
N LYS A 247 0.14 -1.76 -3.97
CA LYS A 247 -0.82 -2.86 -3.83
C LYS A 247 -0.13 -4.09 -3.27
N ASN A 248 -0.50 -4.50 -2.05
CA ASN A 248 -0.01 -5.74 -1.41
C ASN A 248 -1.19 -6.61 -0.93
N TRP A 249 -2.05 -7.02 -1.87
CA TRP A 249 -3.31 -7.72 -1.60
C TRP A 249 -3.11 -9.21 -1.30
N ALA A 250 -3.91 -9.76 -0.37
CA ALA A 250 -3.90 -11.17 -0.01
C ALA A 250 -4.27 -12.10 -1.18
N SER A 251 -5.19 -11.67 -2.04
CA SER A 251 -5.55 -12.37 -3.27
C SER A 251 -6.01 -11.39 -4.36
N PRO A 252 -5.63 -11.60 -5.64
CA PRO A 252 -6.15 -10.82 -6.77
C PRO A 252 -7.62 -11.11 -7.11
N GLU A 253 -8.20 -12.21 -6.60
CA GLU A 253 -9.52 -12.74 -7.02
C GLU A 253 -10.69 -12.38 -6.09
N GLN A 254 -10.48 -11.61 -5.03
CA GLN A 254 -11.58 -11.25 -4.12
C GLN A 254 -12.44 -10.11 -4.67
N VAL A 255 -13.76 -10.39 -4.74
CA VAL A 255 -14.83 -9.55 -5.29
C VAL A 255 -14.79 -8.13 -4.71
N ASN A 256 -14.91 -7.12 -5.58
CA ASN A 256 -15.05 -5.72 -5.17
C ASN A 256 -16.51 -5.42 -4.81
N GLU A 257 -16.88 -5.68 -3.55
CA GLU A 257 -18.22 -5.43 -3.00
C GLU A 257 -18.32 -4.12 -2.22
N CYS A 258 -19.55 -3.62 -2.03
CA CYS A 258 -19.81 -2.40 -1.27
C CYS A 258 -19.38 -2.50 0.20
N ASP A 259 -18.97 -1.35 0.75
CA ASP A 259 -18.57 -1.17 2.16
C ASP A 259 -17.43 -2.07 2.64
N MET A 260 -16.56 -2.48 1.72
CA MET A 260 -15.34 -3.15 2.09
C MET A 260 -14.29 -2.16 2.58
N SER A 261 -13.69 -2.51 3.71
CA SER A 261 -12.53 -1.84 4.25
C SER A 261 -11.32 -2.77 4.21
N GLY A 262 -10.14 -2.17 4.03
CA GLY A 262 -8.88 -2.89 4.12
C GLY A 262 -8.44 -3.06 5.57
N ALA A 263 -7.96 -4.26 5.88
CA ALA A 263 -7.27 -4.55 7.12
C ALA A 263 -5.92 -5.22 6.82
N MET A 264 -4.92 -4.94 7.65
CA MET A 264 -3.63 -5.62 7.63
C MET A 264 -3.72 -6.90 8.46
N GLU A 265 -3.26 -8.02 7.90
CA GLU A 265 -3.09 -9.27 8.65
C GLU A 265 -1.89 -9.20 9.61
N THR A 266 -2.12 -9.64 10.86
CA THR A 266 -1.15 -9.51 11.97
C THR A 266 -0.18 -10.68 12.06
N GLY A 267 -0.56 -11.85 11.51
CA GLY A 267 0.31 -13.02 11.34
C GLY A 267 0.09 -13.69 9.99
N GLY A 268 1.16 -13.98 9.24
CA GLY A 268 1.08 -14.52 7.87
C GLY A 268 2.00 -13.77 6.91
N GLU A 269 1.59 -13.63 5.65
CA GLU A 269 2.34 -12.84 4.65
C GLU A 269 2.09 -11.32 4.79
N HIS A 270 1.33 -10.92 5.81
CA HIS A 270 0.98 -9.54 6.14
C HIS A 270 0.47 -8.75 4.94
N LYS A 271 -0.52 -9.34 4.28
CA LYS A 271 -1.17 -8.78 3.11
C LYS A 271 -2.45 -8.06 3.51
N GLN A 272 -2.87 -7.11 2.68
CA GLN A 272 -4.15 -6.44 2.88
C GLN A 272 -5.29 -7.39 2.56
N LYS A 273 -6.16 -7.60 3.56
CA LYS A 273 -7.39 -8.39 3.43
C LYS A 273 -8.59 -7.45 3.33
N LYS A 274 -9.49 -7.77 2.41
CA LYS A 274 -10.77 -7.09 2.25
C LYS A 274 -11.76 -7.69 3.25
N SER A 275 -12.43 -6.88 4.06
CA SER A 275 -13.42 -7.34 5.03
C SER A 275 -14.81 -6.79 4.70
N SER A 276 -15.82 -7.67 4.60
CA SER A 276 -17.23 -7.31 4.43
C SER A 276 -17.96 -7.38 5.77
N HIS A 277 -18.62 -6.30 6.20
CA HIS A 277 -19.33 -6.26 7.48
C HIS A 277 -20.76 -6.85 7.36
N VAL A 278 -21.10 -7.84 8.20
CA VAL A 278 -22.49 -8.24 8.54
C VAL A 278 -22.70 -7.93 10.01
N ILE A 279 -23.73 -7.15 10.34
CA ILE A 279 -23.97 -6.63 11.68
C ILE A 279 -25.14 -7.40 12.31
N TYR A 280 -24.91 -7.96 13.50
CA TYR A 280 -25.92 -8.67 14.28
C TYR A 280 -26.39 -7.79 15.44
N ALA A 281 -27.60 -7.23 15.33
CA ALA A 281 -28.22 -6.46 16.41
C ALA A 281 -28.64 -7.40 17.56
N LYS A 282 -28.31 -7.04 18.81
CA LYS A 282 -28.65 -7.83 20.01
C LYS A 282 -30.06 -7.55 20.56
N ASP A 283 -30.64 -6.41 20.20
CA ASP A 283 -31.98 -6.00 20.65
C ASP A 283 -33.07 -6.68 19.82
N GLU A 284 -34.12 -7.19 20.49
CA GLU A 284 -35.31 -7.72 19.82
C GLU A 284 -36.27 -6.59 19.41
N ARG A 285 -36.66 -6.57 18.13
CA ARG A 285 -37.55 -5.57 17.53
C ARG A 285 -38.51 -6.27 16.56
N ASN A 286 -39.68 -5.71 16.30
CA ASN A 286 -40.52 -6.19 15.19
C ASN A 286 -39.85 -5.88 13.83
N TRP A 287 -40.34 -6.47 12.74
CA TRP A 287 -39.70 -6.35 11.42
C TRP A 287 -39.57 -4.88 10.94
N THR A 288 -40.61 -4.06 11.14
CA THR A 288 -40.65 -2.65 10.72
C THR A 288 -39.65 -1.80 11.51
N ASP A 289 -39.56 -2.02 12.82
CA ASP A 289 -38.62 -1.32 13.70
C ASP A 289 -37.18 -1.79 13.48
N ALA A 290 -36.97 -3.08 13.18
CA ALA A 290 -35.68 -3.64 12.80
C ALA A 290 -35.19 -3.03 11.47
N GLN A 291 -36.06 -2.95 10.46
CA GLN A 291 -35.77 -2.28 9.20
C GLN A 291 -35.44 -0.81 9.40
N SER A 292 -36.24 -0.09 10.19
CA SER A 292 -36.03 1.33 10.47
C SER A 292 -34.72 1.56 11.22
N PHE A 293 -34.42 0.72 12.21
CA PHE A 293 -33.15 0.74 12.92
C PHE A 293 -31.97 0.53 11.97
N CYS A 294 -32.04 -0.47 11.08
CA CYS A 294 -31.00 -0.74 10.09
C CYS A 294 -30.83 0.41 9.09
N ARG A 295 -31.90 1.06 8.65
CA ARG A 295 -31.81 2.22 7.74
C ARG A 295 -31.31 3.49 8.42
N ASN A 296 -31.60 3.65 9.70
CA ASN A 296 -31.18 4.84 10.46
C ASN A 296 -29.72 4.76 10.94
N ASN A 297 -29.21 3.56 11.19
CA ASN A 297 -27.86 3.35 11.74
C ASN A 297 -26.89 2.65 10.78
N HIS A 298 -27.41 1.96 9.77
CA HIS A 298 -26.66 1.16 8.79
C HIS A 298 -27.28 1.36 7.38
N THR A 299 -27.31 0.33 6.54
CA THR A 299 -27.89 0.41 5.18
C THR A 299 -29.34 -0.09 5.13
N ASP A 300 -29.59 -1.38 5.32
CA ASP A 300 -30.92 -1.99 5.40
C ASP A 300 -30.80 -3.42 6.00
N LEU A 301 -31.91 -4.12 6.18
CA LEU A 301 -31.92 -5.55 6.47
C LEU A 301 -31.31 -6.35 5.31
N ILE A 302 -30.68 -7.46 5.66
CA ILE A 302 -29.97 -8.31 4.70
C ILE A 302 -30.90 -8.85 3.60
N SER A 303 -30.48 -8.79 2.34
CA SER A 303 -31.32 -9.12 1.18
C SER A 303 -30.52 -9.67 0.00
N GLY A 304 -31.19 -10.52 -0.79
CA GLY A 304 -30.62 -11.09 -2.02
C GLY A 304 -29.62 -12.23 -1.79
N PRO A 305 -29.31 -13.00 -2.86
CA PRO A 305 -28.55 -14.24 -2.76
C PRO A 305 -27.11 -14.05 -2.28
N GLU A 306 -26.43 -12.97 -2.69
CA GLU A 306 -25.03 -12.72 -2.28
C GLU A 306 -24.90 -12.37 -0.80
N GLN A 307 -25.84 -11.59 -0.24
CA GLN A 307 -25.82 -11.31 1.19
C GLN A 307 -26.27 -12.53 2.00
N MET A 308 -27.23 -13.31 1.49
CA MET A 308 -27.67 -14.55 2.15
C MET A 308 -26.56 -15.62 2.21
N LYS A 309 -25.63 -15.65 1.25
CA LYS A 309 -24.41 -16.49 1.34
C LYS A 309 -23.55 -16.11 2.55
N LYS A 310 -23.55 -14.84 2.98
CA LYS A 310 -22.82 -14.37 4.16
C LYS A 310 -23.45 -14.84 5.48
N LEU A 311 -24.74 -15.18 5.47
CA LEU A 311 -25.43 -15.87 6.58
C LEU A 311 -25.25 -17.39 6.54
N ASN A 312 -24.64 -17.94 5.49
CA ASN A 312 -24.58 -19.39 5.30
C ASN A 312 -23.52 -20.00 6.24
N MET A 313 -23.97 -20.27 7.45
CA MET A 313 -23.24 -20.80 8.62
C MET A 313 -22.69 -22.23 8.49
N MET A 314 -22.56 -22.76 7.26
CA MET A 314 -21.92 -24.07 7.03
C MET A 314 -20.39 -23.98 7.02
N GLU A 315 -19.80 -22.80 6.77
CA GLU A 315 -18.33 -22.61 6.80
C GLU A 315 -17.78 -22.19 8.17
N THR A 316 -18.59 -21.58 9.05
CA THR A 316 -18.13 -21.02 10.35
C THR A 316 -18.45 -21.87 11.58
N GLN A 317 -19.10 -23.03 11.42
CA GLN A 317 -19.53 -23.93 12.52
C GLN A 317 -20.38 -23.26 13.63
N GLN A 318 -20.95 -22.08 13.39
CA GLN A 318 -21.67 -21.31 14.41
C GLN A 318 -23.17 -21.27 14.06
N SER A 319 -24.05 -21.76 14.94
CA SER A 319 -25.50 -21.76 14.72
C SER A 319 -26.14 -20.44 15.17
N LEU A 320 -27.19 -19.96 14.49
CA LEU A 320 -28.02 -18.83 14.95
C LEU A 320 -28.58 -19.07 16.37
N SER A 321 -28.80 -20.33 16.74
CA SER A 321 -29.23 -20.74 18.08
C SER A 321 -28.18 -20.46 19.18
N ASN A 322 -26.91 -20.25 18.79
CA ASN A 322 -25.84 -19.90 19.73
C ASN A 322 -25.70 -18.38 19.94
N LEU A 323 -26.29 -17.58 19.04
CA LEU A 323 -26.23 -16.11 19.07
C LEU A 323 -27.52 -15.47 19.60
N PHE A 324 -28.67 -16.11 19.37
CA PHE A 324 -29.99 -15.60 19.77
C PHE A 324 -30.81 -16.68 20.46
N SER A 325 -31.49 -16.32 21.55
CA SER A 325 -32.23 -17.24 22.43
C SER A 325 -33.31 -18.07 21.72
N ASN A 326 -33.83 -17.57 20.58
CA ASN A 326 -34.83 -18.26 19.76
C ASN A 326 -34.33 -18.68 18.37
N GLY A 327 -33.08 -18.35 17.99
CA GLY A 327 -32.47 -18.76 16.72
C GLY A 327 -33.08 -18.20 15.43
N PHE A 328 -34.04 -17.27 15.52
CA PHE A 328 -34.67 -16.60 14.37
C PHE A 328 -34.18 -15.16 14.24
N VAL A 329 -33.95 -14.71 13.01
CA VAL A 329 -33.56 -13.33 12.67
C VAL A 329 -34.40 -12.81 11.51
N TYR A 330 -34.69 -11.50 11.51
CA TYR A 330 -35.38 -10.86 10.39
C TYR A 330 -34.43 -10.58 9.22
N ILE A 331 -34.92 -10.78 7.99
CA ILE A 331 -34.25 -10.43 6.74
C ILE A 331 -35.11 -9.44 5.94
N GLY A 332 -34.53 -8.79 4.92
CA GLY A 332 -35.17 -7.74 4.14
C GLY A 332 -36.25 -8.21 3.16
N LEU A 333 -36.56 -9.51 3.10
CA LEU A 333 -37.65 -10.03 2.27
C LEU A 333 -39.01 -9.87 2.98
N PHE A 334 -39.93 -9.14 2.37
CA PHE A 334 -41.28 -8.92 2.90
C PHE A 334 -42.34 -9.00 1.79
N ARG A 335 -43.61 -9.12 2.18
CA ARG A 335 -44.76 -9.10 1.27
C ARG A 335 -45.52 -7.80 1.43
N ASP A 336 -45.70 -7.08 0.32
CA ASP A 336 -46.54 -5.89 0.27
C ASP A 336 -48.01 -6.29 0.03
N ALA A 337 -48.94 -5.75 0.84
CA ALA A 337 -50.39 -5.98 0.71
C ALA A 337 -51.07 -4.98 -0.23
N TRP A 338 -50.39 -3.89 -0.61
CA TRP A 338 -50.93 -2.84 -1.47
C TRP A 338 -50.38 -2.98 -2.90
N GLN A 339 -51.24 -2.70 -3.89
CA GLN A 339 -50.88 -2.68 -5.30
C GLN A 339 -51.30 -1.33 -5.90
N TRP A 340 -50.44 -0.74 -6.73
CA TRP A 340 -50.82 0.44 -7.49
C TRP A 340 -51.96 0.10 -8.43
N SER A 341 -52.91 1.03 -8.58
CA SER A 341 -54.08 0.86 -9.45
C SER A 341 -53.71 0.70 -10.93
N ASP A 342 -52.52 1.16 -11.33
CA ASP A 342 -51.94 0.96 -12.67
C ASP A 342 -51.25 -0.41 -12.84
N GLY A 343 -51.22 -1.25 -11.80
CA GLY A 343 -50.57 -2.56 -11.79
C GLY A 343 -49.05 -2.52 -11.72
N SER A 344 -48.44 -1.35 -11.50
CA SER A 344 -46.98 -1.22 -11.38
C SER A 344 -46.46 -1.84 -10.08
N ARG A 345 -45.26 -2.44 -10.14
CA ARG A 345 -44.60 -3.14 -9.01
C ARG A 345 -43.83 -2.21 -8.06
N SER A 346 -44.10 -0.90 -8.08
CA SER A 346 -43.31 0.07 -7.33
C SER A 346 -43.57 -0.04 -5.82
N SER A 347 -42.53 -0.23 -5.00
CA SER A 347 -42.62 -0.20 -3.54
C SER A 347 -42.28 1.19 -2.99
N PHE A 348 -42.98 2.24 -3.41
CA PHE A 348 -42.78 3.60 -2.88
C PHE A 348 -43.38 3.71 -1.47
N ARG A 349 -42.60 4.08 -0.46
CA ARG A 349 -43.01 3.98 0.96
C ARG A 349 -42.54 5.12 1.87
N PHE A 350 -42.69 6.38 1.45
CA PHE A 350 -42.60 7.55 2.35
C PHE A 350 -43.98 7.84 2.97
N TRP A 351 -44.42 6.95 3.86
CA TRP A 351 -45.69 7.07 4.58
C TRP A 351 -45.57 8.04 5.75
N ASN A 352 -46.63 8.81 6.01
CA ASN A 352 -46.73 9.59 7.24
C ASN A 352 -46.97 8.66 8.44
N LEU A 353 -46.01 8.57 9.37
CA LEU A 353 -45.98 7.59 10.48
C LEU A 353 -46.98 7.88 11.62
N ASN A 354 -47.75 8.97 11.53
CA ASN A 354 -48.62 9.44 12.62
C ASN A 354 -50.12 9.14 12.41
N TYR A 355 -50.49 8.30 11.45
CA TYR A 355 -51.90 8.00 11.14
C TYR A 355 -52.23 6.52 11.41
N ASP A 356 -53.37 6.28 12.06
CA ASP A 356 -53.78 4.98 12.60
C ASP A 356 -54.73 4.26 11.62
N ASP A 357 -54.28 3.14 11.05
CA ASP A 357 -54.90 2.43 9.92
C ASP A 357 -56.23 1.73 10.25
N GLU A 358 -56.54 1.50 11.53
CA GLU A 358 -57.64 0.59 11.91
C GLU A 358 -59.05 1.20 11.86
N LYS A 359 -59.24 2.48 11.48
CA LYS A 359 -60.54 3.16 11.63
C LYS A 359 -61.20 3.80 10.41
N ASN A 360 -60.59 3.85 9.23
CA ASN A 360 -61.23 4.47 8.06
C ASN A 360 -61.28 3.56 6.83
N VAL A 361 -62.50 3.35 6.30
CA VAL A 361 -62.81 2.46 5.16
C VAL A 361 -62.87 3.25 3.84
N SER A 362 -62.18 4.38 3.73
CA SER A 362 -62.08 5.15 2.47
C SER A 362 -60.79 4.79 1.71
N SER A 363 -60.93 4.33 0.46
CA SER A 363 -59.90 3.56 -0.26
C SER A 363 -58.99 4.37 -1.21
N CYS A 364 -58.61 5.61 -0.89
CA CYS A 364 -57.70 6.41 -1.73
C CYS A 364 -56.69 7.17 -0.87
N VAL A 365 -55.44 7.27 -1.34
CA VAL A 365 -54.34 8.00 -0.69
C VAL A 365 -54.05 9.31 -1.43
N MET A 366 -53.63 10.34 -0.68
CA MET A 366 -53.25 11.65 -1.21
C MET A 366 -51.83 12.04 -0.77
N LEU A 367 -51.20 12.98 -1.49
CA LEU A 367 -49.91 13.57 -1.10
C LEU A 367 -50.15 14.84 -0.30
N ASN A 368 -49.52 14.95 0.86
CA ASN A 368 -49.56 16.17 1.67
C ASN A 368 -48.60 17.24 1.13
N GLU A 369 -48.64 18.44 1.72
CA GLU A 369 -47.82 19.58 1.30
C GLU A 369 -46.30 19.32 1.40
N GLU A 370 -45.88 18.35 2.22
CA GLU A 370 -44.49 17.86 2.34
C GLU A 370 -44.15 16.72 1.38
N ARG A 371 -45.05 16.38 0.44
CA ARG A 371 -44.94 15.24 -0.50
C ARG A 371 -44.83 13.87 0.18
N LYS A 372 -45.38 13.71 1.38
CA LYS A 372 -45.56 12.41 2.03
C LYS A 372 -46.95 11.87 1.72
N VAL A 373 -47.10 10.55 1.68
CA VAL A 373 -48.37 9.89 1.39
C VAL A 373 -49.18 9.76 2.68
N GLU A 374 -50.44 10.20 2.65
CA GLU A 374 -51.42 10.08 3.73
C GLU A 374 -52.78 9.54 3.22
N PHE A 375 -53.61 9.08 4.16
CA PHE A 375 -54.92 8.47 3.91
C PHE A 375 -56.05 9.50 3.81
#